data_AF-A0A257J1P0-F1
#
_entry.id   AF-A0A257J1P0-F1
#
_cell.length_a   1.000
_cell.length_b   1.000
_cell.length_c   1.000
_cell.angle_alpha   90.00
_cell.angle_beta   90.00
_cell.angle_gamma   90.00
#
_symmetry.space_group_name_H-M   'P 1'
#
loop_
_entity.id
_entity.type
_entity.pdbx_description
1 polymer ?
#
loop_
_entity_poly.entity_id
_entity_poly.type
_entity_poly.pdbx_seq_one_letter_code
_entity_poly.pdbx_strand_id
1 'polypeptide(L)'
;MTDILMPKATAVWLVDNTSLTFDQIADFCGLHPLEVRGIADGEVARDIRGADPIANGQLSREELDAAQASDAYRMVAQKSRHAELLKPVKKAPRYTPVSRRQDRPDAIAWFLRNHPEVTDAQISRLLGTTKATIDQVRNRAHWNSANIKPVDPVTLGLATQMELDSVVRKAADKRAKDDAKRGIVEPDGPTLEPASETGVVSHDDDHVDSQVDHHDDEDGDED
;
A
#
# COMPACT_ATOMS: atom_id res chain seq x y z
N MET A 1 -23.29 7.97 1.23
CA MET A 1 -24.47 7.10 1.03
C MET A 1 -23.96 5.70 0.74
N THR A 2 -24.59 4.69 1.32
CA THR A 2 -24.27 3.28 1.03
C THR A 2 -24.80 2.92 -0.34
N ASP A 3 -23.94 2.37 -1.18
CA ASP A 3 -24.28 1.97 -2.54
C ASP A 3 -25.17 0.72 -2.52
N ILE A 4 -26.24 0.73 -3.31
CA ILE A 4 -27.16 -0.40 -3.43
C ILE A 4 -26.52 -1.42 -4.38
N LEU A 5 -26.36 -2.66 -3.92
CA LEU A 5 -25.66 -3.72 -4.67
C LEU A 5 -26.26 -4.03 -6.05
N MET A 6 -27.59 -3.94 -6.21
CA MET A 6 -28.30 -4.21 -7.47
C MET A 6 -29.39 -3.17 -7.77
N PRO A 7 -29.03 -1.93 -8.14
CA PRO A 7 -29.96 -0.81 -8.24
C PRO A 7 -31.20 -1.06 -9.12
N LYS A 8 -31.00 -1.62 -10.32
CA LYS A 8 -32.10 -1.87 -11.27
C LYS A 8 -33.02 -3.00 -10.81
N ALA A 9 -32.47 -4.07 -10.26
CA ALA A 9 -33.28 -5.18 -9.75
C ALA A 9 -34.05 -4.78 -8.49
N THR A 10 -33.45 -3.96 -7.62
CA THR A 10 -34.12 -3.38 -6.46
C THR A 10 -35.23 -2.41 -6.88
N ALA A 11 -35.00 -1.58 -7.90
CA ALA A 11 -36.03 -0.70 -8.45
C ALA A 11 -37.22 -1.48 -9.03
N VAL A 12 -36.98 -2.56 -9.81
CA VAL A 12 -38.05 -3.46 -10.30
C VAL A 12 -38.89 -3.98 -9.12
N TRP A 13 -38.24 -4.49 -8.07
CA TRP A 13 -38.95 -5.01 -6.91
C TRP A 13 -39.77 -3.93 -6.19
N LEU A 14 -39.20 -2.75 -5.98
CA LEU A 14 -39.88 -1.63 -5.30
C LEU A 14 -41.09 -1.14 -6.10
N VAL A 15 -40.97 -1.02 -7.42
CA VAL A 15 -42.09 -0.62 -8.30
C VAL A 15 -43.24 -1.63 -8.21
N ASP A 16 -42.93 -2.93 -8.18
CA ASP A 16 -43.96 -3.98 -8.19
C ASP A 16 -44.61 -4.24 -6.81
N ASN A 17 -43.90 -3.96 -5.71
CA ASN A 17 -44.30 -4.41 -4.37
C ASN A 17 -44.61 -3.27 -3.38
N THR A 18 -44.49 -2.01 -3.80
CA THR A 18 -44.65 -0.85 -2.92
C THR A 18 -45.47 0.25 -3.59
N SER A 19 -46.01 1.18 -2.80
CA SER A 19 -46.72 2.36 -3.30
C SER A 19 -45.84 3.61 -3.37
N LEU A 20 -44.52 3.45 -3.44
CA LEU A 20 -43.57 4.55 -3.46
C LEU A 20 -43.64 5.33 -4.79
N THR A 21 -43.33 6.62 -4.70
CA THR A 21 -43.20 7.46 -5.89
C THR A 21 -41.92 7.13 -6.67
N PHE A 22 -41.92 7.39 -7.99
CA PHE A 22 -40.74 7.16 -8.83
C PHE A 22 -39.51 7.94 -8.36
N ASP A 23 -39.70 9.13 -7.80
CA ASP A 23 -38.61 9.94 -7.25
C ASP A 23 -38.01 9.33 -5.99
N GLN A 24 -38.82 8.70 -5.13
CA GLN A 24 -38.32 8.00 -3.93
C GLN A 24 -37.50 6.77 -4.30
N ILE A 25 -37.97 5.99 -5.28
CA ILE A 25 -37.26 4.79 -5.76
C ILE A 25 -35.97 5.21 -6.47
N ALA A 26 -36.01 6.26 -7.28
CA ALA A 26 -34.86 6.81 -7.98
C ALA A 26 -33.77 7.28 -7.01
N ASP A 27 -34.14 8.04 -5.98
CA ASP A 27 -33.22 8.52 -4.95
C ASP A 27 -32.57 7.36 -4.18
N PHE A 28 -33.37 6.38 -3.75
CA PHE A 28 -32.86 5.23 -3.01
C PHE A 28 -31.94 4.33 -3.83
N CYS A 29 -32.29 4.04 -5.07
CA CYS A 29 -31.50 3.20 -5.97
C CYS A 29 -30.36 3.96 -6.68
N GLY A 30 -30.31 5.29 -6.58
CA GLY A 30 -29.35 6.11 -7.34
C GLY A 30 -29.59 6.07 -8.86
N LEU A 31 -30.83 5.89 -9.29
CA LEU A 31 -31.25 5.87 -10.70
C LEU A 31 -31.91 7.19 -11.09
N HIS A 32 -32.05 7.46 -12.38
CA HIS A 32 -32.83 8.61 -12.82
C HIS A 32 -34.35 8.28 -12.75
N PRO A 33 -35.24 9.21 -12.36
CA PRO A 33 -36.69 8.96 -12.30
C PRO A 33 -37.29 8.43 -13.61
N LEU A 34 -36.76 8.88 -14.76
CA LEU A 34 -37.16 8.37 -16.09
C LEU A 34 -36.80 6.89 -16.30
N GLU A 35 -35.71 6.40 -15.72
CA GLU A 35 -35.35 4.98 -15.80
C GLU A 35 -36.32 4.15 -14.94
N VAL A 36 -36.70 4.64 -13.76
CA VAL A 36 -37.70 4.00 -12.90
C VAL A 36 -39.07 3.96 -13.57
N ARG A 37 -39.47 5.05 -14.23
CA ARG A 37 -40.69 5.07 -15.04
C ARG A 37 -40.61 4.07 -16.19
N GLY A 38 -39.49 3.99 -16.90
CA GLY A 38 -39.28 2.98 -17.95
C GLY A 38 -39.32 1.55 -17.42
N ILE A 39 -38.95 1.31 -16.16
CA ILE A 39 -39.11 0.01 -15.49
C ILE A 39 -40.59 -0.26 -15.21
N ALA A 40 -41.34 0.73 -14.71
CA ALA A 40 -42.78 0.61 -14.44
C ALA A 40 -43.62 0.40 -15.70
N ASP A 41 -43.27 1.09 -16.80
CA ASP A 41 -43.87 0.89 -18.12
C ASP A 41 -43.41 -0.43 -18.78
N GLY A 42 -42.47 -1.14 -18.13
CA GLY A 42 -41.92 -2.39 -18.59
C GLY A 42 -41.10 -2.24 -19.87
N GLU A 43 -40.56 -1.07 -20.19
CA GLU A 43 -39.67 -0.85 -21.35
C GLU A 43 -38.20 -1.18 -21.02
N VAL A 44 -37.81 -0.97 -19.76
CA VAL A 44 -36.46 -1.16 -19.24
C VAL A 44 -36.46 -2.34 -18.27
N ALA A 45 -35.38 -3.14 -18.29
CA ALA A 45 -35.17 -4.24 -17.32
C ALA A 45 -36.21 -5.38 -17.35
N ARG A 46 -36.89 -5.61 -18.48
CA ARG A 46 -37.88 -6.70 -18.69
C ARG A 46 -37.43 -8.08 -18.21
N ASP A 47 -36.16 -8.42 -18.43
CA ASP A 47 -35.58 -9.73 -18.10
C ASP A 47 -34.94 -9.78 -16.69
N ILE A 48 -35.01 -8.69 -15.93
CA ILE A 48 -34.41 -8.59 -14.60
C ILE A 48 -35.42 -9.04 -13.56
N ARG A 49 -35.09 -10.09 -12.81
CA ARG A 49 -35.88 -10.51 -11.64
C ARG A 49 -35.69 -9.51 -10.51
N GLY A 50 -36.79 -8.98 -9.97
CA GLY A 50 -36.79 -8.07 -8.83
C GLY A 50 -36.04 -8.66 -7.62
N ALA A 51 -35.17 -7.85 -7.01
CA ALA A 51 -34.39 -8.21 -5.83
C ALA A 51 -34.91 -7.46 -4.60
N ASP A 52 -35.45 -8.20 -3.63
CA ASP A 52 -36.02 -7.65 -2.40
C ASP A 52 -34.94 -6.96 -1.54
N PRO A 53 -35.01 -5.63 -1.33
CA PRO A 53 -34.03 -4.89 -0.54
C PRO A 53 -34.12 -5.19 0.96
N ILE A 54 -35.27 -5.66 1.46
CA ILE A 54 -35.44 -6.07 2.86
C ILE A 54 -34.77 -7.42 3.07
N ALA A 55 -35.00 -8.38 2.18
CA ALA A 55 -34.34 -9.69 2.24
C ALA A 55 -32.82 -9.59 2.11
N ASN A 56 -32.32 -8.62 1.32
CA ASN A 56 -30.88 -8.34 1.18
C ASN A 56 -30.28 -7.57 2.37
N GLY A 57 -31.11 -7.13 3.34
CA GLY A 57 -30.70 -6.34 4.49
C GLY A 57 -30.20 -4.95 4.12
N GLN A 58 -30.73 -4.37 3.05
CA GLN A 58 -30.41 -3.02 2.55
C GLN A 58 -31.48 -1.99 2.95
N LEU A 59 -32.69 -2.44 3.28
CA LEU A 59 -33.82 -1.62 3.74
C LEU A 59 -34.51 -2.32 4.91
N SER A 60 -34.99 -1.59 5.92
CA SER A 60 -35.84 -2.18 6.96
C SER A 60 -37.31 -2.03 6.62
N ARG A 61 -38.17 -2.86 7.24
CA ARG A 61 -39.61 -2.77 7.03
C ARG A 61 -40.16 -1.44 7.55
N GLU A 62 -39.67 -0.98 8.70
CA GLU A 62 -40.10 0.27 9.32
C GLU A 62 -39.77 1.48 8.43
N GLU A 63 -38.59 1.47 7.80
CA GLU A 63 -38.17 2.52 6.86
C GLU A 63 -39.07 2.54 5.61
N LEU A 64 -39.40 1.37 5.08
CA LEU A 64 -40.29 1.25 3.93
C LEU A 64 -41.71 1.75 4.26
N ASP A 65 -42.24 1.39 5.43
CA ASP A 65 -43.57 1.81 5.86
C ASP A 65 -43.64 3.34 6.06
N ALA A 66 -42.60 3.93 6.65
CA ALA A 66 -42.48 5.39 6.78
C ALA A 66 -42.43 6.09 5.42
N ALA A 67 -41.73 5.51 4.45
CA ALA A 67 -41.62 6.05 3.10
C ALA A 67 -42.92 5.98 2.31
N GLN A 68 -43.70 4.90 2.48
CA GLN A 68 -45.01 4.76 1.84
C GLN A 68 -46.07 5.70 2.45
N ALA A 69 -45.90 6.12 3.70
CA ALA A 69 -46.81 7.08 4.35
C ALA A 69 -46.55 8.54 3.94
N SER A 70 -45.41 8.84 3.32
CA SER A 70 -45.05 10.21 2.93
C SER A 70 -44.18 10.25 1.67
N ASP A 71 -44.73 10.80 0.59
CA ASP A 71 -44.06 10.95 -0.71
C ASP A 71 -42.77 11.80 -0.66
N ALA A 72 -42.69 12.72 0.32
CA ALA A 72 -41.53 13.58 0.53
C ALA A 72 -40.39 12.87 1.29
N TYR A 73 -40.65 11.71 1.88
CA TYR A 73 -39.66 10.97 2.65
C TYR A 73 -38.60 10.36 1.72
N ARG A 74 -37.34 10.40 2.14
CA ARG A 74 -36.20 9.82 1.43
C ARG A 74 -35.59 8.71 2.29
N MET A 75 -35.66 7.49 1.76
CA MET A 75 -35.26 6.28 2.47
C MET A 75 -33.75 6.23 2.68
N VAL A 76 -33.33 5.83 3.87
CA VAL A 76 -31.92 5.64 4.19
C VAL A 76 -31.54 4.16 4.07
N ALA A 77 -30.65 3.86 3.14
CA ALA A 77 -30.12 2.50 2.96
C ALA A 77 -29.32 2.04 4.19
N GLN A 78 -29.61 0.82 4.64
CA GLN A 78 -28.84 0.16 5.69
C GLN A 78 -27.55 -0.43 5.14
N LYS A 79 -26.50 -0.41 5.95
CA LYS A 79 -25.26 -1.13 5.63
C LYS A 79 -25.55 -2.63 5.65
N SER A 80 -25.60 -3.26 4.47
CA SER A 80 -25.81 -4.70 4.36
C SER A 80 -24.80 -5.45 5.23
N ARG A 81 -25.28 -6.44 6.01
CA ARG A 81 -24.42 -7.31 6.83
C ARG A 81 -23.39 -8.08 6.00
N HIS A 82 -23.64 -8.25 4.70
CA HIS A 82 -22.72 -8.91 3.78
C HIS A 82 -21.63 -7.99 3.23
N ALA A 83 -21.71 -6.67 3.44
CA ALA A 83 -20.64 -5.75 3.03
C ALA A 83 -19.33 -6.03 3.77
N GLU A 84 -19.40 -6.54 5.00
CA GLU A 84 -18.21 -6.99 5.76
C GLU A 84 -17.55 -8.25 5.18
N LEU A 85 -18.28 -9.03 4.36
CA LEU A 85 -17.74 -10.23 3.71
C LEU A 85 -16.93 -9.89 2.45
N LEU A 86 -17.07 -8.68 1.89
CA LEU A 86 -16.25 -8.16 0.80
C LEU A 86 -14.90 -7.62 1.30
N LYS A 87 -14.24 -8.33 2.25
CA LYS A 87 -12.83 -8.02 2.56
C LYS A 87 -12.03 -8.18 1.27
N PRO A 88 -11.16 -7.19 0.91
CA PRO A 88 -10.37 -7.29 -0.30
C PRO A 88 -9.61 -8.60 -0.29
N VAL A 89 -9.82 -9.40 -1.34
CA VAL A 89 -9.16 -10.69 -1.55
C VAL A 89 -7.67 -10.45 -1.35
N LYS A 90 -7.07 -11.17 -0.39
CA LYS A 90 -5.64 -11.10 -0.12
C LYS A 90 -4.93 -11.29 -1.46
N LYS A 91 -4.08 -10.33 -1.86
CA LYS A 91 -3.32 -10.40 -3.11
C LYS A 91 -2.68 -11.80 -3.21
N ALA A 92 -3.01 -12.52 -4.28
CA ALA A 92 -2.46 -13.85 -4.50
C ALA A 92 -0.92 -13.76 -4.53
N PRO A 93 -0.20 -14.78 -4.03
CA PRO A 93 1.26 -14.82 -4.13
C PRO A 93 1.68 -14.64 -5.59
N ARG A 94 2.62 -13.72 -5.87
CA ARG A 94 3.12 -13.55 -7.24
C ARG A 94 3.78 -14.84 -7.70
N TYR A 95 3.32 -15.35 -8.84
CA TYR A 95 3.97 -16.46 -9.51
C TYR A 95 5.33 -16.01 -10.06
N THR A 96 6.42 -16.57 -9.56
CA THR A 96 7.74 -16.38 -10.17
C THR A 96 7.97 -17.46 -11.24
N PRO A 97 8.21 -17.08 -12.51
CA PRO A 97 8.51 -18.00 -13.59
C PRO A 97 9.71 -18.89 -13.29
N VAL A 98 9.75 -20.10 -13.86
CA VAL A 98 10.80 -21.11 -13.62
C VAL A 98 12.20 -20.58 -13.95
N SER A 99 12.33 -19.79 -15.03
CA SER A 99 13.59 -19.16 -15.43
C SER A 99 14.20 -18.30 -14.32
N ARG A 100 13.36 -17.57 -13.57
CA ARG A 100 13.78 -16.68 -12.49
C ARG A 100 13.89 -17.35 -11.12
N ARG A 101 13.71 -18.67 -11.04
CA ARG A 101 13.87 -19.40 -9.77
C ARG A 101 15.33 -19.59 -9.37
N GLN A 102 16.22 -19.62 -10.36
CA GLN A 102 17.67 -19.74 -10.14
C GLN A 102 18.28 -18.47 -9.52
N ASP A 103 17.61 -17.33 -9.66
CA ASP A 103 18.04 -16.04 -9.11
C ASP A 103 17.66 -15.88 -7.62
N ARG A 104 16.81 -16.76 -7.08
CA ARG A 104 16.33 -16.65 -5.70
C ARG A 104 17.43 -16.87 -4.65
N PRO A 105 18.35 -17.84 -4.77
CA PRO A 105 19.48 -17.98 -3.86
C PRO A 105 20.36 -16.73 -3.80
N ASP A 106 20.53 -16.03 -4.91
CA ASP A 106 21.30 -14.78 -5.00
C ASP A 106 20.64 -13.65 -4.22
N ALA A 107 19.31 -13.49 -4.38
CA ALA A 107 18.51 -12.55 -3.59
C ALA A 107 18.50 -12.90 -2.09
N ILE A 108 18.43 -14.18 -1.73
CA ILE A 108 18.51 -14.63 -0.33
C ILE A 108 19.86 -14.26 0.26
N ALA A 109 20.96 -14.53 -0.47
CA ALA A 109 22.30 -14.23 -0.02
C ALA A 109 22.54 -12.72 0.16
N TRP A 110 21.88 -11.89 -0.65
CA TRP A 110 21.85 -10.43 -0.48
C TRP A 110 21.15 -10.02 0.82
N PHE A 111 19.96 -10.55 1.12
CA PHE A 111 19.29 -10.26 2.41
C PHE A 111 20.15 -10.68 3.60
N LEU A 112 20.72 -11.88 3.57
CA LEU A 112 21.54 -12.40 4.67
C LEU A 112 22.81 -11.57 4.91
N ARG A 113 23.34 -10.91 3.88
CA ARG A 113 24.54 -10.07 3.97
C ARG A 113 24.23 -8.62 4.32
N ASN A 114 23.24 -8.03 3.65
CA ASN A 114 22.97 -6.59 3.69
C ASN A 114 21.89 -6.20 4.71
N HIS A 115 20.95 -7.10 4.99
CA HIS A 115 19.80 -6.82 5.83
C HIS A 115 19.54 -7.96 6.85
N PRO A 116 20.47 -8.21 7.80
CA PRO A 116 20.32 -9.24 8.82
C PRO A 116 19.13 -9.00 9.76
N GLU A 117 18.62 -7.77 9.82
CA GLU A 117 17.41 -7.40 10.56
C GLU A 117 16.12 -8.01 9.97
N VAL A 118 16.13 -8.39 8.69
CA VAL A 118 14.97 -8.97 8.01
C VAL A 118 14.82 -10.44 8.38
N THR A 119 13.64 -10.81 8.89
CA THR A 119 13.37 -12.18 9.34
C THR A 119 13.17 -13.15 8.16
N ASP A 120 13.52 -14.43 8.35
CA ASP A 120 13.31 -15.47 7.32
C ASP A 120 11.85 -15.59 6.86
N ALA A 121 10.89 -15.26 7.74
CA ALA A 121 9.47 -15.22 7.40
C ALA A 121 9.14 -14.09 6.42
N GLN A 122 9.79 -12.93 6.53
CA GLN A 122 9.66 -11.82 5.58
C GLN A 122 10.33 -12.16 4.25
N ILE A 123 11.54 -12.73 4.27
CA ILE A 123 12.27 -13.16 3.06
C ILE A 123 11.46 -14.22 2.30
N SER A 124 10.95 -15.24 3.02
CA SER A 124 10.12 -16.30 2.45
C SER A 124 8.86 -15.75 1.76
N ARG A 125 8.20 -14.78 2.39
CA ARG A 125 6.99 -14.14 1.82
C ARG A 125 7.31 -13.27 0.61
N LEU A 126 8.38 -12.49 0.67
CA LEU A 126 8.75 -11.55 -0.39
C LEU A 126 9.26 -12.29 -1.64
N LEU A 127 10.21 -13.20 -1.46
CA LEU A 127 10.84 -13.93 -2.56
C LEU A 127 10.07 -15.18 -2.96
N GLY A 128 8.98 -15.54 -2.27
CA GLY A 128 8.18 -16.74 -2.52
C GLY A 128 8.95 -18.06 -2.33
N THR A 129 9.91 -18.08 -1.41
CA THR A 129 10.80 -19.22 -1.12
C THR A 129 10.43 -19.89 0.20
N THR A 130 11.08 -21.00 0.56
CA THR A 130 10.87 -21.69 1.84
C THR A 130 11.99 -21.39 2.84
N LYS A 131 11.71 -21.52 4.14
CA LYS A 131 12.71 -21.37 5.20
C LYS A 131 13.88 -22.35 5.03
N ALA A 132 13.58 -23.60 4.64
CA ALA A 132 14.61 -24.61 4.38
C ALA A 132 15.59 -24.17 3.27
N THR A 133 15.09 -23.51 2.22
CA THR A 133 15.96 -22.94 1.17
C THR A 133 16.82 -21.80 1.71
N ILE A 134 16.27 -20.94 2.57
CA ILE A 134 17.04 -19.86 3.21
C ILE A 134 18.16 -20.44 4.08
N ASP A 135 17.87 -21.46 4.87
CA ASP A 135 18.86 -22.14 5.71
C ASP A 135 19.95 -22.83 4.89
N GLN A 136 19.59 -23.45 3.75
CA GLN A 136 20.57 -24.03 2.83
C GLN A 136 21.53 -22.97 2.25
N VAL A 137 21.03 -21.78 1.91
CA VAL A 137 21.88 -20.68 1.42
C VAL A 137 22.75 -20.14 2.56
N ARG A 138 22.17 -19.92 3.75
CA ARG A 138 22.86 -19.45 4.96
C ARG A 138 24.03 -20.37 5.34
N ASN A 139 23.78 -21.68 5.33
CA ASN A 139 24.76 -22.71 5.70
C ASN A 139 25.61 -23.18 4.52
N ARG A 140 25.52 -22.54 3.35
CA ARG A 140 26.23 -22.93 2.12
C ARG A 140 25.99 -24.39 1.69
N ALA A 141 24.87 -24.97 2.09
CA ALA A 141 24.43 -26.34 1.78
C ALA A 141 23.54 -26.42 0.52
N HIS A 142 23.26 -25.29 -0.13
CA HIS A 142 22.57 -25.29 -1.42
C HIS A 142 23.48 -25.91 -2.50
N TRP A 143 22.92 -26.71 -3.41
CA TRP A 143 23.69 -27.43 -4.43
C TRP A 143 24.54 -26.51 -5.32
N ASN A 144 24.08 -25.28 -5.56
CA ASN A 144 24.79 -24.26 -6.34
C ASN A 144 25.57 -23.24 -5.49
N SER A 145 25.86 -23.57 -4.23
CA SER A 145 26.49 -22.67 -3.23
C SER A 145 27.71 -21.90 -3.76
N ALA A 146 28.57 -22.56 -4.53
CA ALA A 146 29.80 -21.96 -5.06
C ALA A 146 29.55 -20.79 -6.03
N ASN A 147 28.41 -20.77 -6.72
CA ASN A 147 28.10 -19.74 -7.72
C ASN A 147 27.14 -18.67 -7.22
N ILE A 148 26.66 -18.77 -5.97
CA ILE A 148 25.71 -17.80 -5.40
C ILE A 148 26.40 -16.45 -5.23
N LYS A 149 25.82 -15.42 -5.84
CA LYS A 149 26.29 -14.03 -5.71
C LYS A 149 25.21 -13.19 -5.04
N PRO A 150 25.54 -12.43 -3.98
CA PRO A 150 24.57 -11.53 -3.37
C PRO A 150 24.19 -10.40 -4.34
N VAL A 151 22.98 -10.47 -4.88
CA VAL A 151 22.44 -9.49 -5.83
C VAL A 151 21.07 -9.03 -5.32
N ASP A 152 20.79 -7.73 -5.48
CA ASP A 152 19.56 -7.10 -4.99
C ASP A 152 18.31 -7.72 -5.66
N PRO A 153 17.30 -8.16 -4.89
CA PRO A 153 16.06 -8.72 -5.42
C PRO A 153 15.28 -7.82 -6.38
N VAL A 154 15.43 -6.50 -6.31
CA VAL A 154 14.80 -5.55 -7.24
C VAL A 154 15.48 -5.62 -8.60
N THR A 155 16.82 -5.67 -8.62
CA THR A 155 17.60 -5.80 -9.87
C THR A 155 17.34 -7.14 -10.58
N LEU A 156 17.08 -8.20 -9.81
CA LEU A 156 16.68 -9.52 -10.31
C LEU A 156 15.19 -9.56 -10.74
N GLY A 157 14.43 -8.49 -10.50
CA GLY A 157 13.00 -8.41 -10.81
C GLY A 157 12.15 -9.41 -10.01
N LEU A 158 12.59 -9.77 -8.80
CA LEU A 158 11.87 -10.64 -7.87
C LEU A 158 10.96 -9.85 -6.91
N ALA A 159 11.35 -8.62 -6.57
CA ALA A 159 10.59 -7.69 -5.74
C ALA A 159 10.51 -6.31 -6.40
N THR A 160 9.53 -5.49 -6.01
CA THR A 160 9.53 -4.07 -6.38
C THR A 160 10.29 -3.24 -5.33
N GLN A 161 10.77 -2.06 -5.72
CA GLN A 161 11.44 -1.14 -4.80
C GLN A 161 10.59 -0.84 -3.56
N MET A 162 9.31 -0.52 -3.79
CA MET A 162 8.36 -0.24 -2.70
C MET A 162 8.21 -1.41 -1.72
N GLU A 163 8.24 -2.65 -2.21
CA GLU A 163 8.13 -3.83 -1.35
C GLU A 163 9.39 -4.05 -0.53
N LEU A 164 10.57 -3.92 -1.16
CA LEU A 164 11.86 -4.02 -0.48
C LEU A 164 11.95 -2.98 0.64
N ASP A 165 11.72 -1.70 0.32
CA ASP A 165 11.77 -0.60 1.30
C ASP A 165 10.80 -0.84 2.45
N SER A 166 9.58 -1.33 2.15
CA SER A 166 8.58 -1.61 3.18
C SER A 166 8.99 -2.74 4.13
N VAL A 167 9.70 -3.75 3.63
CA VAL A 167 10.16 -4.90 4.43
C VAL A 167 11.33 -4.50 5.30
N VAL A 168 12.32 -3.81 4.73
CA VAL A 168 13.51 -3.32 5.43
C VAL A 168 13.10 -2.34 6.53
N ARG A 169 12.26 -1.34 6.22
CA ARG A 169 11.78 -0.38 7.22
C ARG A 169 11.06 -1.06 8.39
N LYS A 170 10.14 -1.99 8.09
CA LYS A 170 9.42 -2.74 9.14
C LYS A 170 10.34 -3.62 9.98
N ALA A 171 11.37 -4.19 9.37
CA ALA A 171 12.35 -5.02 10.05
C ALA A 171 13.25 -4.17 10.96
N ALA A 172 13.76 -3.03 10.46
CA ALA A 172 14.55 -2.07 11.22
C ALA A 172 13.77 -1.49 12.41
N ASP A 173 12.52 -1.03 12.19
CA ASP A 173 11.65 -0.51 13.25
C ASP A 173 11.39 -1.56 14.35
N LYS A 174 11.23 -2.82 13.95
CA LYS A 174 11.00 -3.92 14.90
C LYS A 174 12.27 -4.23 15.68
N ARG A 175 13.43 -4.31 15.02
CA ARG A 175 14.72 -4.54 15.66
C ARG A 175 15.05 -3.42 16.65
N ALA A 176 14.87 -2.16 16.26
CA ALA A 176 15.06 -1.00 17.15
C ALA A 176 14.17 -1.09 18.41
N LYS A 177 12.91 -1.52 18.28
CA LYS A 177 12.01 -1.74 19.43
C LYS A 177 12.44 -2.91 20.30
N ASP A 178 12.87 -4.02 19.69
CA ASP A 178 13.32 -5.21 20.41
C ASP A 178 14.65 -4.94 21.15
N ASP A 179 15.55 -4.17 20.55
CA ASP A 179 16.84 -3.76 21.12
C ASP A 179 16.65 -2.73 22.25
N ALA A 180 15.76 -1.74 22.08
CA ALA A 180 15.36 -0.83 23.15
C ALA A 180 14.72 -1.56 24.34
N LYS A 181 13.95 -2.62 24.08
CA LYS A 181 13.36 -3.46 25.14
C LYS A 181 14.39 -4.37 25.84
N ARG A 182 15.50 -4.70 25.18
CA ARG A 182 16.59 -5.54 25.70
C ARG A 182 17.73 -4.73 26.34
N GLY A 183 17.70 -3.40 26.24
CA GLY A 183 18.72 -2.53 26.82
C GLY A 183 20.08 -2.61 26.12
N ILE A 184 20.13 -3.13 24.89
CA ILE A 184 21.34 -3.23 24.08
C ILE A 184 21.42 -1.98 23.21
N VAL A 185 22.28 -1.05 23.59
CA VAL A 185 22.73 0.05 22.72
C VAL A 185 24.06 -0.40 22.14
N GLU A 186 24.05 -1.07 20.99
CA GLU A 186 25.30 -1.23 20.23
C GLU A 186 25.62 0.08 19.51
N PRO A 187 26.91 0.44 19.42
CA PRO A 187 27.33 1.73 18.90
C PRO A 187 26.97 1.81 17.42
N ASP A 188 26.28 2.89 17.06
CA ASP A 188 26.06 3.29 15.68
C ASP A 188 27.42 3.23 14.96
N GLY A 189 27.52 2.36 13.94
CA GLY A 189 28.47 2.61 12.86
C GLY A 189 28.17 3.96 12.22
N PRO A 190 29.05 4.54 11.39
CA PRO A 190 28.88 5.90 10.88
C PRO A 190 27.62 5.97 9.99
N THR A 191 26.48 6.24 10.62
CA THR A 191 25.20 6.51 9.98
C THR A 191 25.29 7.93 9.48
N LEU A 192 25.08 8.12 8.17
CA LEU A 192 25.11 9.44 7.57
C LEU A 192 23.97 10.28 8.15
N GLU A 193 24.34 11.46 8.66
CA GLU A 193 23.43 12.40 9.30
C GLU A 193 22.28 12.78 8.33
N PRO A 194 21.07 13.00 8.87
CA PRO A 194 19.91 13.35 8.07
C PRO A 194 20.20 14.62 7.26
N ALA A 195 19.75 14.64 5.99
CA ALA A 195 19.95 15.75 5.05
C ALA A 195 19.41 17.12 5.52
N SER A 196 18.72 17.18 6.66
CA SER A 196 18.32 18.41 7.33
C SER A 196 19.46 19.13 8.04
N GLU A 197 20.57 18.46 8.34
CA GLU A 197 21.73 19.02 9.07
C GLU A 197 22.87 19.44 8.14
N THR A 198 22.89 18.96 6.89
CA THR A 198 23.86 19.37 5.87
C THR A 198 23.35 20.57 5.07
N GLY A 199 23.31 21.73 5.72
CA GLY A 199 22.71 22.92 5.11
C GLY A 199 23.11 24.27 5.70
N VAL A 200 24.39 24.54 5.97
CA VAL A 200 24.94 25.90 5.91
C VAL A 200 26.42 25.83 5.50
N VAL A 201 26.70 26.17 4.24
CA VAL A 201 28.06 26.55 3.83
C VAL A 201 28.28 27.96 4.37
N SER A 202 29.11 28.11 5.40
CA SER A 202 29.59 29.42 5.84
C SER A 202 30.80 29.76 4.99
N HIS A 203 30.58 30.65 4.02
CA HIS A 203 31.65 31.29 3.27
C HIS A 203 32.01 32.56 4.04
N ASP A 204 32.98 32.46 4.96
CA ASP A 204 33.58 33.63 5.58
C ASP A 204 34.79 34.05 4.73
N ASP A 205 34.55 35.07 3.89
CA ASP A 205 35.56 35.95 3.33
C ASP A 205 36.23 36.71 4.48
N ASP A 206 37.49 36.42 4.80
CA ASP A 206 38.30 37.30 5.65
C ASP A 206 39.47 37.91 4.85
N HIS A 207 39.28 39.20 4.62
CA HIS A 207 40.16 40.19 4.02
C HIS A 207 41.40 40.38 4.92
N VAL A 208 42.60 40.07 4.42
CA VAL A 208 43.86 40.50 5.06
C VAL A 208 44.27 41.84 4.44
N ASP A 209 44.04 42.93 5.17
CA ASP A 209 44.64 44.23 4.90
C ASP A 209 45.96 44.39 5.69
N SER A 210 46.85 45.06 4.99
CA SER A 210 48.24 45.42 5.21
C SER A 210 48.66 45.90 6.61
N GLN A 211 49.87 45.48 7.01
CA GLN A 211 50.71 46.27 7.89
C GLN A 211 52.06 46.50 7.22
N VAL A 212 52.31 47.77 6.91
CA VAL A 212 53.54 48.33 6.36
C VAL A 212 54.55 48.48 7.50
N ASP A 213 55.76 47.97 7.33
CA ASP A 213 56.95 48.48 8.03
C ASP A 213 58.10 48.61 7.03
N HIS A 214 58.93 49.60 7.30
CA HIS A 214 59.70 50.43 6.38
C HIS A 214 61.21 50.12 6.42
N HIS A 215 61.90 50.31 5.28
CA HIS A 215 63.36 50.47 5.11
C HIS A 215 64.24 49.23 5.42
N ASP A 216 65.28 48.88 4.66
CA ASP A 216 66.33 49.69 4.04
C ASP A 216 66.72 49.14 2.64
N ASP A 217 67.08 50.06 1.76
CA ASP A 217 67.82 49.85 0.52
C ASP A 217 69.23 49.30 0.81
N GLU A 218 69.74 48.37 0.00
CA GLU A 218 71.12 48.47 -0.50
C GLU A 218 71.34 47.60 -1.75
N ASP A 219 71.96 48.27 -2.72
CA ASP A 219 72.28 47.85 -4.07
C ASP A 219 73.16 46.59 -4.17
N GLY A 220 73.09 45.91 -5.31
CA GLY A 220 73.95 44.78 -5.63
C GLY A 220 73.83 44.33 -7.08
N ASP A 221 74.22 45.24 -7.97
CA ASP A 221 74.47 45.06 -9.38
C ASP A 221 75.44 43.90 -9.72
N GLU A 222 75.33 43.49 -10.98
CA GLU A 222 76.36 42.94 -11.89
C GLU A 222 76.64 41.42 -11.99
N ASP A 223 76.41 40.99 -13.24
CA ASP A 223 77.01 39.93 -14.08
C ASP A 223 76.66 38.44 -13.93
#